data_AF-A0A7C2SED3-F1
#
_entry.id   AF-A0A7C2SED3-F1
#
_cell.length_a   1.000
_cell.length_b   1.000
_cell.length_c   1.000
_cell.angle_alpha   90.00
_cell.angle_beta   90.00
_cell.angle_gamma   90.00
#
_symmetry.space_group_name_H-M   'P 1'
#
loop_
_entity.id
_entity.type
_entity.pdbx_description
1 polymer ?
#
loop_
_entity_poly.entity_id
_entity_poly.type
_entity_poly.pdbx_seq_one_letter_code
_entity_poly.pdbx_strand_id
1 'polypeptide(L)'
;MSDQLEWQLTEKANEVFETVIEPALLELIEEYNSLGTIEVKIVSDVPLISGIDRYVSIMFKDPNNFELIVCVYWIKGSDKIIVDNIGLVFTNKVLDIYTVTKEELKRQVKLVAGLRP
;
A
#
# COMPACT_ATOMS: atom_id res chain seq x y z
N MET A 1 -9.48 -27.96 8.32
CA MET A 1 -10.21 -26.90 7.58
C MET A 1 -9.52 -25.54 7.70
N SER A 2 -8.80 -25.25 8.79
CA SER A 2 -8.01 -24.00 8.93
C SER A 2 -6.92 -23.85 7.88
N ASP A 3 -6.13 -24.91 7.65
CA ASP A 3 -4.89 -24.80 6.89
C ASP A 3 -5.14 -24.60 5.39
N GLN A 4 -6.25 -25.12 4.87
CA GLN A 4 -6.66 -24.93 3.49
C GLN A 4 -7.19 -23.50 3.24
N LEU A 5 -7.94 -22.94 4.18
CA LEU A 5 -8.44 -21.56 4.08
C LEU A 5 -7.28 -20.57 4.20
N GLU A 6 -6.36 -20.80 5.13
CA GLU A 6 -5.16 -19.98 5.30
C GLU A 6 -4.30 -19.99 4.04
N TRP A 7 -4.05 -21.17 3.47
CA TRP A 7 -3.30 -21.30 2.22
C TRP A 7 -3.98 -20.54 1.07
N GLN A 8 -5.31 -20.65 0.92
CA GLN A 8 -6.06 -19.92 -0.10
C GLN A 8 -5.96 -18.40 0.07
N LEU A 9 -6.01 -17.91 1.31
CA LEU A 9 -5.86 -16.48 1.59
C LEU A 9 -4.46 -15.98 1.29
N THR A 10 -3.42 -16.76 1.63
CA THR A 10 -2.03 -16.41 1.27
C THR A 10 -1.84 -16.35 -0.24
N GLU A 11 -2.30 -17.36 -0.99
CA GLU A 11 -2.25 -17.36 -2.46
C GLU A 11 -2.97 -16.13 -3.02
N LYS A 12 -4.16 -15.81 -2.49
CA LYS A 12 -4.92 -14.64 -2.94
C LYS A 12 -4.20 -13.34 -2.64
N ALA A 13 -3.60 -13.21 -1.45
CA ALA A 13 -2.82 -12.04 -1.09
C ALA A 13 -1.63 -11.88 -2.04
N ASN A 14 -0.91 -12.97 -2.32
CA ASN A 14 0.23 -12.94 -3.23
C ASN A 14 -0.19 -12.45 -4.63
N GLU A 15 -1.26 -13.02 -5.18
CA GLU A 15 -1.83 -12.62 -6.47
C GLU A 15 -2.20 -11.13 -6.49
N VAL A 16 -2.89 -10.64 -5.45
CA VAL A 16 -3.31 -9.23 -5.37
C VAL A 16 -2.12 -8.29 -5.24
N PHE A 17 -1.07 -8.69 -4.51
CA PHE A 17 0.16 -7.91 -4.44
C PHE A 17 0.81 -7.74 -5.82
N GLU A 18 0.94 -8.85 -6.56
CA GLU A 18 1.62 -8.89 -7.85
C GLU A 18 0.80 -8.25 -8.98
N THR A 19 -0.52 -8.39 -8.96
CA THR A 19 -1.40 -7.96 -10.08
C THR A 19 -2.07 -6.61 -9.85
N VAL A 20 -2.23 -6.19 -8.59
CA VAL A 20 -2.94 -4.95 -8.23
C VAL A 20 -2.03 -3.98 -7.48
N ILE A 21 -1.46 -4.39 -6.35
CA ILE A 21 -0.79 -3.46 -5.44
C ILE A 21 0.50 -2.92 -6.04
N GLU A 22 1.46 -3.79 -6.40
CA GLU A 22 2.74 -3.36 -6.95
C GLU A 22 2.56 -2.56 -8.25
N PRO A 23 1.73 -2.99 -9.23
CA PRO A 23 1.50 -2.20 -10.43
C PRO A 23 0.87 -0.83 -10.14
N ALA A 24 -0.09 -0.74 -9.23
CA ALA A 24 -0.71 0.54 -8.87
C ALA A 24 0.30 1.52 -8.23
N LEU A 25 1.20 1.02 -7.39
CA LEU A 25 2.23 1.84 -6.77
C LEU A 25 3.30 2.27 -7.78
N LEU A 26 3.68 1.39 -8.72
CA LEU A 26 4.59 1.74 -9.81
C LEU A 26 3.98 2.80 -10.73
N GLU A 27 2.68 2.68 -11.06
CA GLU A 27 1.95 3.70 -11.83
C GLU A 27 1.94 5.05 -11.10
N LEU A 28 1.75 5.08 -9.78
CA LEU A 28 1.83 6.31 -8.99
C LEU A 28 3.23 6.91 -8.98
N ILE A 29 4.26 6.07 -8.85
CA ILE A 29 5.66 6.50 -8.90
C ILE A 29 5.94 7.19 -10.23
N GLU A 30 5.53 6.58 -11.34
CA GLU A 30 5.70 7.15 -12.68
C GLU A 30 4.91 8.45 -12.84
N GLU A 31 3.63 8.46 -12.42
CA GLU A 31 2.76 9.65 -12.47
C GLU A 31 3.42 10.85 -11.78
N TYR A 32 3.81 10.72 -10.51
CA TYR A 32 4.34 11.85 -9.75
C TYR A 32 5.77 12.24 -10.14
N ASN A 33 6.64 11.27 -10.45
CA ASN A 33 8.00 11.60 -10.91
C ASN A 33 7.99 12.31 -12.27
N SER A 34 7.01 12.01 -13.14
CA SER A 34 6.85 12.71 -14.42
C SER A 34 6.43 14.18 -14.27
N LEU A 35 5.71 14.53 -13.19
CA LEU A 35 5.30 15.90 -12.87
C LEU A 35 6.46 16.75 -12.33
N GLY A 36 7.50 16.11 -11.78
CA GLY A 36 8.71 16.78 -11.28
C GLY A 36 8.53 17.61 -10.01
N THR A 37 7.36 17.56 -9.37
CA THR A 37 7.04 18.32 -8.16
C THR A 37 7.13 17.50 -6.88
N ILE A 38 6.90 16.19 -6.95
CA ILE A 38 6.97 15.27 -5.81
C ILE A 38 7.83 14.08 -6.25
N GLU A 39 8.89 13.78 -5.50
CA GLU A 39 9.67 12.57 -5.71
C GLU A 39 8.94 11.41 -5.02
N VAL A 40 8.71 10.33 -5.76
CA VAL A 40 8.08 9.11 -5.23
C VAL A 40 8.97 7.91 -5.52
N LYS A 41 9.21 7.07 -4.52
CA LYS A 41 10.00 5.84 -4.67
C LYS A 41 9.59 4.76 -3.68
N ILE A 42 9.88 3.51 -4.03
CA ILE A 42 9.74 2.38 -3.12
C ILE A 42 10.77 2.53 -1.99
N VAL A 43 10.33 2.27 -0.75
CA VAL A 43 11.18 2.21 0.43
C VAL A 43 10.91 0.92 1.20
N SER A 44 11.88 0.49 2.01
CA SER A 44 11.83 -0.79 2.75
C SER A 44 11.45 -0.62 4.22
N ASP A 45 10.80 0.48 4.58
CA ASP A 45 10.48 0.82 5.97
C ASP A 45 9.30 -0.01 6.48
N VAL A 46 9.55 -1.24 6.91
CA VAL A 46 8.49 -2.14 7.40
C VAL A 46 7.94 -1.64 8.74
N PRO A 47 6.61 -1.42 8.88
CA PRO A 47 6.01 -1.11 10.16
C PRO A 47 6.18 -2.31 11.11
N LEU A 48 6.48 -2.03 12.38
CA LEU A 48 6.65 -3.05 13.42
C LEU A 48 5.30 -3.62 13.89
N ILE A 49 4.57 -4.26 12.97
CA ILE A 49 3.28 -4.90 13.23
C ILE A 49 3.46 -6.41 13.12
N SER A 50 3.15 -7.12 14.21
CA SER A 50 3.21 -8.58 14.23
C SER A 50 2.18 -9.18 13.28
N GLY A 51 2.57 -10.21 12.53
CA GLY A 51 1.67 -10.95 11.63
C GLY A 51 1.52 -10.37 10.22
N ILE A 52 2.29 -9.33 9.84
CA ILE A 52 2.42 -8.94 8.43
C ILE A 52 3.15 -10.04 7.66
N ASP A 53 2.55 -10.48 6.56
CA ASP A 53 3.13 -11.52 5.68
C ASP A 53 3.47 -10.97 4.29
N ARG A 54 2.69 -9.99 3.78
CA ARG A 54 2.99 -9.26 2.54
C ARG A 54 2.99 -7.76 2.78
N TYR A 55 3.94 -7.06 2.16
CA TYR A 55 4.27 -5.68 2.48
C TYR A 55 4.90 -4.95 1.30
N VAL A 56 4.51 -3.69 1.10
CA VAL A 56 5.21 -2.73 0.25
C VAL A 56 5.02 -1.31 0.77
N SER A 57 6.04 -0.46 0.67
CA SER A 57 5.92 0.97 0.95
C SER A 57 6.48 1.83 -0.14
N ILE A 58 5.87 3.00 -0.29
CA ILE A 58 6.41 4.09 -1.07
C ILE A 58 6.56 5.33 -0.19
N MET A 59 7.59 6.10 -0.47
CA MET A 59 7.81 7.40 0.13
C MET A 59 7.48 8.49 -0.89
N PHE A 60 6.75 9.50 -0.43
CA PHE A 60 6.52 10.76 -1.11
C PHE A 60 7.41 11.82 -0.48
N LYS A 61 8.13 12.57 -1.30
CA LYS A 61 8.97 13.68 -0.87
C LYS A 61 8.60 14.95 -1.63
N ASP A 62 8.16 15.96 -0.90
CA ASP A 62 7.77 17.26 -1.47
C ASP A 62 9.01 18.18 -1.68
N PRO A 63 8.85 19.32 -2.39
CA PRO A 63 9.95 20.28 -2.60
C PRO A 63 10.46 20.96 -1.32
N ASN A 64 9.69 20.91 -0.23
CA ASN A 64 10.07 21.48 1.07
C ASN A 64 10.81 20.45 1.94
N ASN A 65 11.21 19.30 1.38
CA ASN A 65 11.82 18.16 2.08
C ASN A 65 10.92 17.52 3.15
N PHE A 66 9.59 17.68 3.04
CA PHE A 66 8.67 16.89 3.82
C PHE A 66 8.59 15.48 3.22
N GLU A 67 8.93 14.49 4.03
CA GLU A 67 8.90 13.08 3.67
C GLU A 67 7.72 12.38 4.33
N LEU A 68 7.02 11.58 3.54
CA LEU A 68 5.86 10.85 3.98
C LEU A 68 5.93 9.42 3.43
N ILE A 69 5.75 8.42 4.31
CA ILE A 69 5.76 7.02 3.91
C ILE A 69 4.35 6.46 4.00
N VAL A 70 3.86 5.95 2.88
CA VAL A 70 2.63 5.15 2.82
C VAL A 70 3.01 3.71 2.60
N CYS A 71 2.45 2.84 3.44
CA CYS A 71 2.61 1.40 3.31
C CYS A 71 1.29 0.71 2.97
N VAL A 72 1.41 -0.37 2.21
CA VAL A 72 0.31 -1.29 1.89
C VAL A 72 0.73 -2.66 2.38
N TYR A 73 -0.06 -3.25 3.27
CA TYR A 73 0.29 -4.52 3.91
C TYR A 73 -0.91 -5.43 4.10
N TRP A 74 -0.61 -6.71 4.23
CA TRP A 74 -1.58 -7.76 4.53
C TRP A 74 -1.16 -8.51 5.80
N ILE A 75 -2.12 -8.67 6.70
CA ILE A 75 -1.96 -9.45 7.92
C ILE A 75 -2.39 -10.89 7.64
N LYS A 76 -1.56 -11.85 8.02
CA LYS A 76 -1.80 -13.26 7.77
C LYS A 76 -3.16 -13.72 8.29
N GLY A 77 -3.93 -14.40 7.45
CA GLY A 77 -5.27 -14.89 7.78
C GLY A 77 -6.38 -13.84 7.73
N SER A 78 -6.07 -12.61 7.32
CA SER A 78 -7.05 -11.54 7.09
C SER A 78 -7.60 -11.61 5.65
N ASP A 79 -8.84 -11.17 5.45
CA ASP A 79 -9.42 -10.87 4.13
C ASP A 79 -9.18 -9.41 3.71
N LYS A 80 -8.39 -8.67 4.50
CA LYS A 80 -8.18 -7.22 4.35
C LYS A 80 -6.75 -6.85 4.02
N ILE A 81 -6.61 -5.95 3.06
CA ILE A 81 -5.41 -5.16 2.78
C ILE A 81 -5.51 -3.83 3.51
N ILE A 82 -4.43 -3.39 4.14
CA ILE A 82 -4.38 -2.12 4.87
C ILE A 82 -3.45 -1.17 4.14
N VAL A 83 -3.90 0.05 3.93
CA VAL A 83 -3.11 1.19 3.45
C VAL A 83 -2.94 2.13 4.63
N ASP A 84 -1.71 2.45 4.99
CA ASP A 84 -1.40 3.19 6.22
C ASP A 84 -0.30 4.22 5.99
N ASN A 85 -0.33 5.27 6.80
CA ASN A 85 0.68 6.34 6.78
C ASN A 85 1.55 6.21 8.02
N ILE A 86 2.81 5.81 7.84
CA ILE A 86 3.73 5.53 8.95
C ILE A 86 4.02 6.81 9.78
N GLY A 87 3.92 7.99 9.17
CA GLY A 87 4.13 9.28 9.84
C GLY A 87 2.90 9.87 10.53
N LEU A 88 1.68 9.40 10.20
CA LEU A 88 0.41 9.90 10.73
C LEU A 88 -0.43 8.73 11.24
N VAL A 89 -0.33 8.45 12.54
CA VAL A 89 -0.98 7.36 13.29
C VAL A 89 -2.52 7.28 13.12
N PHE A 90 -3.17 8.25 12.45
CA PHE A 90 -4.63 8.40 12.41
C PHE A 90 -5.29 8.15 11.05
N THR A 91 -4.55 7.86 9.97
CA THR A 91 -5.14 7.69 8.64
C THR A 91 -4.74 6.35 8.01
N ASN A 92 -5.48 5.31 8.36
CA ASN A 92 -5.44 4.04 7.65
C ASN A 92 -6.73 3.82 6.84
N LYS A 93 -6.62 3.01 5.79
CA LYS A 93 -7.72 2.54 4.96
C LYS A 93 -7.65 1.03 4.84
N VAL A 94 -8.82 0.42 4.91
CA VAL A 94 -8.98 -1.03 4.85
C VAL A 94 -9.69 -1.36 3.56
N LEU A 95 -9.09 -2.24 2.77
CA LEU A 95 -9.55 -2.69 1.46
C LEU A 95 -9.78 -4.20 1.52
N ASP A 96 -10.82 -4.67 0.84
CA ASP A 96 -11.12 -6.09 0.72
C ASP A 96 -10.24 -6.73 -0.37
N ILE A 97 -9.56 -7.82 -0.03
CA ILE A 97 -8.60 -8.51 -0.91
C ILE A 97 -9.27 -9.10 -2.17
N TYR A 98 -10.57 -9.38 -2.13
CA TYR A 98 -11.30 -9.97 -3.25
C TYR A 98 -11.80 -8.93 -4.24
N THR A 99 -11.97 -7.68 -3.82
CA THR A 99 -12.59 -6.62 -4.64
C THR A 99 -11.67 -5.43 -4.92
N VAL A 100 -10.51 -5.35 -4.26
CA VAL A 100 -9.58 -4.23 -4.46
C VAL A 100 -9.14 -4.13 -5.92
N THR A 101 -9.14 -2.90 -6.43
CA THR A 101 -8.69 -2.57 -7.79
C THR A 101 -7.54 -1.57 -7.73
N LYS A 102 -6.80 -1.45 -8.84
CA LYS A 102 -5.69 -0.50 -8.95
C LYS A 102 -6.16 0.94 -8.72
N GLU A 103 -7.28 1.33 -9.34
CA GLU A 103 -7.81 2.70 -9.20
C GLU A 103 -8.26 3.00 -7.78
N GLU A 104 -8.93 2.05 -7.12
CA GLU A 104 -9.32 2.20 -5.72
C GLU A 104 -8.10 2.35 -4.82
N LEU A 105 -7.10 1.50 -5.01
CA LEU A 105 -5.86 1.55 -4.24
C LEU A 105 -5.13 2.87 -4.44
N LYS A 106 -4.95 3.32 -5.69
CA LYS A 106 -4.31 4.60 -6.01
C LYS A 106 -5.03 5.76 -5.32
N ARG A 107 -6.36 5.77 -5.36
CA ARG A 107 -7.17 6.77 -4.66
C ARG A 107 -6.93 6.74 -3.15
N GLN A 108 -6.94 5.57 -2.52
CA GLN A 108 -6.70 5.48 -1.08
C GLN A 108 -5.28 5.87 -0.70
N VAL A 109 -4.27 5.50 -1.49
CA VAL A 109 -2.87 5.92 -1.27
C VAL A 109 -2.75 7.44 -1.35
N LYS A 110 -3.34 8.09 -2.36
CA LYS A 110 -3.35 9.56 -2.48
C LYS A 110 -4.02 10.22 -1.27
N LEU A 111 -5.17 9.70 -0.83
CA LEU A 111 -5.89 10.19 0.33
C LEU A 111 -5.10 10.04 1.63
N VAL A 112 -4.52 8.87 1.88
CA VAL A 112 -3.69 8.56 3.06
C VAL A 112 -2.39 9.36 3.04
N ALA A 113 -1.88 9.66 1.84
CA ALA A 113 -0.74 10.54 1.65
C ALA A 113 -1.04 12.03 1.84
N GLY A 114 -2.31 12.41 2.01
CA GLY A 114 -2.73 13.82 2.06
C GLY A 114 -2.49 14.58 0.74
N LEU A 115 -2.29 13.85 -0.36
CA LEU A 115 -2.11 14.42 -1.69
C LEU A 115 -3.49 14.82 -2.21
N ARG A 116 -3.63 16.04 -2.72
CA ARG A 116 -4.91 16.49 -3.31
C ARG A 116 -5.29 15.55 -4.47
N PRO A 117 -6.58 15.19 -4.60
CA PRO A 117 -7.07 14.32 -5.66
C PRO A 117 -6.89 14.93 -7.06
#